data_AF-A0A2Y9REP0-F1
#
_entry.id   AF-A0A2Y9REP0-F1
#
_cell.length_a   1.000
_cell.length_b   1.000
_cell.length_c   1.000
_cell.angle_alpha   90.00
_cell.angle_beta   90.00
_cell.angle_gamma   90.00
#
_symmetry.space_group_name_H-M   'P 1'
#
loop_
_entity.id
_entity.type
_entity.pdbx_description
1 polymer ?
#
loop_
_entity_poly.entity_id
_entity_poly.type
_entity_poly.pdbx_seq_one_letter_code
_entity_poly.pdbx_strand_id
1 'polypeptide(L)'
;MLKSIGTVWLSASFSEEELKRRVAEELALEQAKKESEKQKQLKQSKELDQESAHEQLTRAILRERISSEEERSRAKHLIKQLEEKDRVIKKQDEFYKQQLARLEERETLGGAGGSRAQRPTKGLESAEFYKVTTEQYQKATEEVEAKFKRYDFHPVCADLQAQILQCYRQHTHQTLSCSALAAQYMHCVNQAKQGTLEKGG
;
A
#
# COMPACT_ATOMS: atom_id res chain seq x y z
N MET A 1 6.86 -42.09 85.23
CA MET A 1 6.01 -42.19 84.02
C MET A 1 6.08 -40.95 83.12
N LEU A 2 6.15 -39.72 83.64
CA LEU A 2 6.15 -38.49 82.82
C LEU A 2 7.34 -38.34 81.84
N LYS A 3 8.55 -38.82 82.20
CA LYS A 3 9.73 -38.74 81.31
C LYS A 3 9.59 -39.58 80.03
N SER A 4 8.83 -40.67 80.07
CA SER A 4 8.60 -41.54 78.91
C SER A 4 7.53 -40.99 77.97
N ILE A 5 6.61 -40.17 78.49
CA ILE A 5 5.53 -39.55 77.71
C ILE A 5 6.09 -38.35 76.92
N GLY A 6 6.99 -37.56 77.51
CA GLY A 6 7.64 -36.43 76.84
C GLY A 6 8.51 -36.84 75.64
N THR A 7 9.26 -37.93 75.72
CA THR A 7 10.04 -38.46 74.58
C THR A 7 9.17 -38.98 73.45
N VAL A 8 8.04 -39.62 73.78
CA VAL A 8 7.10 -40.14 72.78
C VAL A 8 6.37 -38.99 72.06
N TRP A 9 6.01 -37.93 72.78
CA TRP A 9 5.34 -36.76 72.18
C TRP A 9 6.27 -35.97 71.25
N LEU A 10 7.50 -35.67 71.69
CA LEU A 10 8.52 -35.01 70.85
C LEU A 10 8.84 -35.80 69.58
N SER A 11 8.91 -37.14 69.68
CA SER A 11 9.19 -38.00 68.52
C SER A 11 7.99 -38.09 67.56
N ALA A 12 6.76 -38.02 68.06
CA ALA A 12 5.55 -37.97 67.24
C ALA A 12 5.40 -36.63 66.52
N SER A 13 5.65 -35.50 67.20
CA SER A 13 5.65 -34.16 66.60
C SER A 13 6.72 -34.03 65.51
N PHE A 14 7.95 -34.48 65.81
CA PHE A 14 9.05 -34.51 64.85
C PHE A 14 8.72 -35.33 63.59
N SER A 15 8.05 -36.48 63.74
CA SER A 15 7.60 -37.31 62.61
C SER A 15 6.48 -36.66 61.79
N GLU A 16 5.59 -35.88 62.42
CA GLU A 16 4.49 -35.20 61.75
C GLU A 16 4.97 -33.98 60.94
N GLU A 17 5.96 -33.25 61.45
CA GLU A 17 6.59 -32.12 60.78
C GLU A 17 7.46 -32.55 59.58
N GLU A 18 8.18 -33.67 59.70
CA GLU A 18 8.94 -34.29 58.60
C GLU A 18 8.00 -34.73 57.45
N LEU A 19 6.84 -35.33 57.79
CA LEU A 19 5.82 -35.73 56.81
C LEU A 19 5.21 -34.51 56.11
N LYS A 20 4.87 -33.44 56.86
CA LYS A 20 4.38 -32.17 56.29
C LYS A 20 5.38 -31.54 55.32
N ARG A 21 6.68 -31.57 55.63
CA ARG A 21 7.72 -31.08 54.70
C ARG A 21 7.77 -31.87 53.39
N ARG A 22 7.74 -33.20 53.46
CA ARG A 22 7.79 -34.06 52.27
C ARG A 22 6.57 -33.84 51.37
N VAL A 23 5.38 -33.72 51.96
CA VAL A 23 4.15 -33.40 51.21
C VAL A 23 4.23 -32.02 50.57
N ALA A 24 4.76 -31.02 51.29
CA ALA A 24 4.94 -29.67 50.73
C ALA A 24 5.97 -29.63 49.58
N GLU A 25 7.07 -30.38 49.71
CA GLU A 25 8.10 -30.51 48.68
C GLU A 25 7.57 -31.21 47.42
N GLU A 26 6.83 -32.31 47.58
CA GLU A 26 6.22 -33.03 46.47
C GLU A 26 5.17 -32.16 45.75
N LEU A 27 4.34 -31.43 46.50
CA LEU A 27 3.36 -30.51 45.94
C LEU A 27 4.03 -29.37 45.16
N ALA A 28 5.13 -28.82 45.67
CA ALA A 28 5.90 -27.79 45.00
C ALA A 28 6.54 -28.31 43.69
N LEU A 29 7.08 -29.54 43.72
CA LEU A 29 7.60 -30.22 42.52
C LEU A 29 6.51 -30.45 41.48
N GLU A 30 5.31 -30.86 41.89
CA GLU A 30 4.20 -31.10 40.97
C GLU A 30 3.66 -29.78 40.36
N GLN A 31 3.57 -28.71 41.16
CA GLN A 31 3.22 -27.38 40.67
C GLN A 31 4.23 -26.86 39.66
N ALA A 32 5.53 -26.98 39.95
CA ALA A 32 6.60 -26.56 39.05
C ALA A 32 6.56 -27.34 37.71
N LYS A 33 6.27 -28.65 37.76
CA LYS A 33 6.08 -29.46 36.53
C LYS A 33 4.88 -28.98 35.71
N LYS A 34 3.72 -28.77 36.35
CA LYS A 34 2.51 -28.27 35.67
C LYS A 34 2.71 -26.89 35.06
N GLU A 35 3.43 -26.00 35.75
CA GLU A 35 3.72 -24.66 35.24
C GLU A 35 4.71 -24.69 34.07
N SER A 36 5.74 -25.53 34.15
CA SER A 36 6.67 -25.80 33.04
C SER A 36 5.94 -26.37 31.82
N GLU A 37 5.03 -27.34 31.99
CA GLU A 37 4.24 -27.89 30.88
C GLU A 37 3.34 -26.85 30.24
N LYS A 38 2.61 -26.05 31.05
CA LYS A 38 1.81 -24.93 30.53
C LYS A 38 2.67 -23.93 29.76
N GLN A 39 3.86 -23.60 30.28
CA GLN A 39 4.77 -22.67 29.62
C GLN A 39 5.28 -23.22 28.29
N LYS A 40 5.55 -24.53 28.19
CA LYS A 40 5.90 -25.20 26.93
C LYS A 40 4.76 -25.16 25.92
N GLN A 41 3.54 -25.49 26.34
CA GLN A 41 2.36 -25.45 25.46
C GLN A 41 2.08 -24.03 24.95
N LEU A 42 2.20 -23.02 25.81
CA LEU A 42 2.03 -21.62 25.42
C LEU A 42 3.10 -21.16 24.41
N LYS A 43 4.36 -21.56 24.60
CA LYS A 43 5.43 -21.24 23.65
C LYS A 43 5.15 -21.88 22.28
N GLN A 44 4.82 -23.16 22.28
CA GLN A 44 4.50 -23.89 21.05
C GLN A 44 3.29 -23.30 20.32
N SER A 45 2.21 -22.93 21.04
CA SER A 45 1.06 -22.26 20.44
C SER A 45 1.45 -20.93 19.80
N LYS A 46 2.23 -20.10 20.49
CA LYS A 46 2.67 -18.80 19.95
C LYS A 46 3.55 -18.95 18.71
N GLU A 47 4.43 -19.95 18.69
CA GLU A 47 5.27 -20.24 17.52
C GLU A 47 4.43 -20.68 16.32
N LEU A 48 3.44 -21.56 16.53
CA LEU A 48 2.50 -21.99 15.49
C LEU A 48 1.66 -20.82 14.95
N ASP A 49 1.14 -19.97 15.85
CA ASP A 49 0.35 -18.79 15.46
C ASP A 49 1.21 -17.80 14.66
N GLN A 50 2.47 -17.60 15.07
CA GLN A 50 3.40 -16.72 14.38
C GLN A 50 3.80 -17.27 13.00
N GLU A 51 4.01 -18.58 12.88
CA GLU A 51 4.32 -19.23 11.60
C GLU A 51 3.14 -19.16 10.64
N SER A 52 1.91 -19.43 11.13
CA SER A 52 0.68 -19.28 10.34
C SER A 52 0.50 -17.85 9.85
N ALA A 53 0.69 -16.86 10.72
CA ALA A 53 0.60 -15.45 10.36
C ALA A 53 1.66 -15.05 9.31
N HIS A 54 2.88 -15.56 9.45
CA HIS A 54 3.96 -15.32 8.50
C HIS A 54 3.66 -15.94 7.12
N GLU A 55 3.14 -17.16 7.08
CA GLU A 55 2.76 -17.83 5.84
C GLU A 55 1.58 -17.11 5.15
N GLN A 56 0.58 -16.68 5.91
CA GLN A 56 -0.54 -15.88 5.40
C GLN A 56 -0.06 -14.56 4.81
N LEU A 57 0.80 -13.84 5.52
CA LEU A 57 1.39 -12.59 5.03
C LEU A 57 2.20 -12.81 3.75
N THR A 58 3.03 -13.86 3.70
CA THR A 58 3.80 -14.21 2.51
C THR A 58 2.89 -14.48 1.31
N ARG A 59 1.80 -15.23 1.52
CA ARG A 59 0.79 -15.47 0.48
C ARG A 59 0.10 -14.19 0.02
N ALA A 60 -0.26 -13.30 0.93
CA ALA A 60 -0.90 -12.02 0.61
C ALA A 60 0.03 -11.13 -0.23
N ILE A 61 1.30 -11.02 0.15
CA ILE A 61 2.31 -10.24 -0.59
C ILE A 61 2.47 -10.76 -2.02
N LEU A 62 2.55 -12.08 -2.21
CA LEU A 62 2.68 -12.67 -3.54
C LEU A 62 1.46 -12.38 -4.41
N ARG A 63 0.25 -12.52 -3.87
CA ARG A 63 -0.99 -12.20 -4.60
C ARG A 63 -1.05 -10.73 -5.02
N GLU A 64 -0.71 -9.83 -4.11
CA GLU A 64 -0.68 -8.39 -4.39
C GLU A 64 0.32 -8.06 -5.50
N ARG A 65 1.50 -8.67 -5.46
CA ARG A 65 2.54 -8.46 -6.48
C ARG A 65 2.08 -8.91 -7.87
N ILE A 66 1.45 -10.09 -7.97
CA ILE A 66 0.91 -10.62 -9.23
C ILE A 66 -0.20 -9.71 -9.76
N SER A 67 -1.17 -9.35 -8.89
CA SER A 67 -2.26 -8.43 -9.24
C SER A 67 -1.73 -7.09 -9.75
N SER A 68 -0.78 -6.48 -9.03
CA SER A 68 -0.18 -5.21 -9.41
C SER A 68 0.58 -5.28 -10.74
N GLU A 69 1.27 -6.37 -11.01
CA GLU A 69 1.98 -6.58 -12.29
C GLU A 69 1.02 -6.78 -13.47
N GLU A 70 -0.09 -7.49 -13.23
CA GLU A 70 -1.15 -7.67 -14.22
C GLU A 70 -1.83 -6.34 -14.56
N GLU A 71 -2.20 -5.55 -13.55
CA GLU A 71 -2.76 -4.20 -13.73
C GLU A 71 -1.79 -3.27 -14.48
N ARG A 72 -0.50 -3.31 -14.15
CA ARG A 72 0.52 -2.55 -14.88
C ARG A 72 0.60 -2.96 -16.35
N SER A 73 0.48 -4.26 -16.64
CA SER A 73 0.51 -4.77 -18.01
C SER A 73 -0.75 -4.36 -18.78
N ARG A 74 -1.92 -4.43 -18.16
CA ARG A 74 -3.18 -3.90 -18.71
C ARG A 74 -3.07 -2.41 -19.02
N ALA A 75 -2.59 -1.61 -18.08
CA ALA A 75 -2.43 -0.16 -18.25
C ALA A 75 -1.47 0.17 -19.40
N LYS A 76 -0.33 -0.53 -19.50
CA LYS A 76 0.61 -0.37 -20.64
C LYS A 76 -0.04 -0.69 -21.99
N HIS A 77 -0.89 -1.72 -22.05
CA HIS A 77 -1.60 -2.06 -23.29
C HIS A 77 -2.60 -0.98 -23.67
N LEU A 78 -3.37 -0.47 -22.72
CA LEU A 78 -4.32 0.62 -22.93
C LEU A 78 -3.63 1.90 -23.41
N ILE A 79 -2.48 2.27 -22.81
CA ILE A 79 -1.68 3.43 -23.26
C ILE A 79 -1.32 3.29 -24.74
N LYS A 80 -0.80 2.14 -25.17
CA LYS A 80 -0.46 1.89 -26.58
C LYS A 80 -1.67 1.99 -27.50
N GLN A 81 -2.83 1.49 -27.08
CA GLN A 81 -4.06 1.61 -27.87
C GLN A 81 -4.52 3.06 -28.01
N LEU A 82 -4.41 3.84 -26.93
CA LEU A 82 -4.77 5.27 -26.95
C LEU A 82 -3.81 6.05 -27.84
N GLU A 83 -2.50 5.82 -27.73
CA GLU A 83 -1.50 6.45 -28.61
C GLU A 83 -1.78 6.17 -30.10
N GLU A 84 -2.16 4.94 -30.44
CA GLU A 84 -2.50 4.61 -31.83
C GLU A 84 -3.81 5.28 -32.27
N LYS A 85 -4.84 5.32 -31.41
CA LYS A 85 -6.08 6.06 -31.70
C LYS A 85 -5.82 7.55 -31.89
N ASP A 86 -5.00 8.16 -31.05
CA ASP A 86 -4.64 9.58 -31.16
C ASP A 86 -3.87 9.85 -32.46
N ARG A 87 -2.98 8.95 -32.89
CA ARG A 87 -2.31 9.06 -34.20
C ARG A 87 -3.30 9.02 -35.36
N VAL A 88 -4.30 8.15 -35.30
CA VAL A 88 -5.35 8.06 -36.33
C VAL A 88 -6.18 9.34 -36.35
N ILE A 89 -6.62 9.82 -35.19
CA ILE A 89 -7.40 11.07 -35.06
C ILE A 89 -6.59 12.25 -35.60
N LYS A 90 -5.31 12.36 -35.25
CA LYS A 90 -4.44 13.43 -35.73
C LYS A 90 -4.28 13.45 -37.25
N LYS A 91 -4.13 12.28 -37.88
CA LYS A 91 -4.08 12.19 -39.36
C LYS A 91 -5.39 12.64 -40.01
N GLN A 92 -6.53 12.29 -39.40
CA GLN A 92 -7.83 12.77 -39.88
C GLN A 92 -7.93 14.28 -39.72
N ASP A 93 -7.58 14.81 -38.55
CA ASP A 93 -7.58 16.25 -38.27
C ASP A 93 -6.73 17.05 -39.27
N GLU A 94 -5.50 16.58 -39.56
CA GLU A 94 -4.63 17.18 -40.58
C GLU A 94 -5.25 17.15 -41.98
N PHE A 95 -5.87 16.01 -42.36
CA PHE A 95 -6.58 15.89 -43.63
C PHE A 95 -7.73 16.90 -43.74
N TYR A 96 -8.56 17.02 -42.71
CA TYR A 96 -9.70 17.96 -42.71
C TYR A 96 -9.24 19.41 -42.66
N LYS A 97 -8.20 19.75 -41.89
CA LYS A 97 -7.59 21.09 -41.88
C LYS A 97 -7.07 21.49 -43.26
N GLN A 98 -6.44 20.57 -43.99
CA GLN A 98 -6.01 20.83 -45.37
C GLN A 98 -7.20 21.06 -46.33
N GLN A 99 -8.31 20.34 -46.17
CA GLN A 99 -9.52 20.59 -46.96
C GLN A 99 -10.12 21.98 -46.66
N LEU A 100 -10.12 22.39 -45.38
CA LEU A 100 -10.60 23.70 -44.96
C LEU A 100 -9.73 24.84 -45.51
N ALA A 101 -8.40 24.72 -45.41
CA ALA A 101 -7.48 25.72 -45.93
C ALA A 101 -7.67 25.93 -47.44
N ARG A 102 -7.90 24.87 -48.22
CA ARG A 102 -8.20 24.97 -49.65
C ARG A 102 -9.52 25.69 -49.95
N LEU A 103 -10.51 25.56 -49.08
CA LEU A 103 -11.78 26.28 -49.20
C LEU A 103 -11.60 27.77 -48.84
N GLU A 104 -10.90 28.07 -47.75
CA GLU A 104 -10.57 29.44 -47.32
C GLU A 104 -9.69 30.17 -48.37
N GLU A 105 -8.70 29.49 -48.97
CA GLU A 105 -7.88 30.05 -50.06
C GLU A 105 -8.73 30.38 -51.31
N ARG A 106 -9.72 29.55 -51.63
CA ARG A 106 -10.64 29.80 -52.74
C ARG A 106 -11.54 31.03 -52.48
N GLU A 107 -11.85 31.31 -51.22
CA GLU A 107 -12.63 32.49 -50.83
C GLU A 107 -11.77 33.76 -50.81
N THR A 108 -10.53 33.68 -50.34
CA THR A 108 -9.59 34.82 -50.27
C THR A 108 -9.06 35.24 -51.66
N LEU A 109 -8.82 34.29 -52.56
CA LEU A 109 -8.43 34.58 -53.96
C LEU A 109 -9.62 35.07 -54.84
N GLY A 110 -10.85 34.96 -54.34
CA GLY A 110 -12.07 35.43 -55.02
C GLY A 110 -12.41 36.92 -54.81
N GLY A 111 -11.60 37.66 -54.05
CA GLY A 111 -11.88 39.04 -53.63
C GLY A 111 -11.65 40.16 -54.66
N ALA A 112 -11.40 39.83 -55.94
CA ALA A 112 -11.19 40.83 -56.99
C ALA A 112 -11.98 40.51 -58.26
N GLY A 113 -13.31 40.64 -58.20
CA GLY A 113 -14.11 40.78 -59.42
C GLY A 113 -15.53 40.21 -59.38
N GLY A 114 -16.52 41.10 -59.27
CA GLY A 114 -17.80 40.97 -59.99
C GLY A 114 -18.90 40.09 -59.39
N SER A 115 -19.98 40.76 -58.97
CA SER A 115 -21.34 40.30 -58.71
C SER A 115 -21.71 38.89 -59.24
N ARG A 116 -21.88 37.92 -58.33
CA ARG A 116 -22.72 36.73 -58.56
C ARG A 116 -23.30 36.23 -57.24
N ALA A 117 -24.60 36.02 -57.25
CA ALA A 117 -25.49 35.62 -56.16
C ALA A 117 -24.88 34.71 -55.08
N GLN A 118 -25.26 34.98 -53.82
CA GLN A 118 -25.05 34.10 -52.67
C GLN A 118 -25.35 32.65 -53.05
N ARG A 119 -24.30 31.83 -53.11
CA ARG A 119 -24.42 30.38 -52.97
C ARG A 119 -24.12 30.07 -51.50
N PRO A 120 -25.04 29.47 -50.73
CA PRO A 120 -24.73 29.10 -49.36
C PRO A 120 -23.59 28.09 -49.39
N THR A 121 -22.41 28.50 -48.91
CA THR A 121 -21.25 27.64 -48.79
C THR A 121 -21.48 26.69 -47.63
N LYS A 122 -22.06 25.52 -47.91
CA LYS A 122 -22.12 24.37 -46.97
C LYS A 122 -20.74 23.98 -46.37
N GLY A 123 -19.65 24.53 -46.89
CA GLY A 123 -18.28 24.36 -46.41
C GLY A 123 -17.93 25.19 -45.16
N LEU A 124 -18.49 26.39 -44.97
CA LEU A 124 -18.18 27.22 -43.80
C LEU A 124 -18.79 26.68 -42.52
N GLU A 125 -20.02 26.18 -42.58
CA GLU A 125 -20.66 25.52 -41.43
C GLU A 125 -19.87 24.29 -40.98
N SER A 126 -19.32 23.52 -41.93
CA SER A 126 -18.45 22.38 -41.60
C SER A 126 -17.09 22.80 -41.03
N ALA A 127 -16.56 23.96 -41.41
CA ALA A 127 -15.30 24.50 -40.88
C ALA A 127 -15.43 24.96 -39.43
N GLU A 128 -16.50 25.71 -39.14
CA GLU A 128 -16.83 26.12 -37.78
C GLU A 128 -17.17 24.92 -36.90
N PHE A 129 -17.90 23.94 -37.44
CA PHE A 129 -18.18 22.70 -36.72
C PHE A 129 -16.90 21.91 -36.40
N TYR A 130 -15.93 21.85 -37.32
CA TYR A 130 -14.66 21.15 -37.10
C TYR A 130 -13.75 21.83 -36.07
N LYS A 131 -13.69 23.17 -36.07
CA LYS A 131 -12.95 23.96 -35.06
C LYS A 131 -13.55 23.75 -33.67
N VAL A 132 -14.87 23.85 -33.56
CA VAL A 132 -15.59 23.61 -32.29
C VAL A 132 -15.43 22.16 -31.82
N THR A 133 -15.43 21.16 -32.71
CA THR A 133 -15.24 19.76 -32.30
C THR A 133 -13.80 19.43 -31.89
N THR A 134 -12.78 20.05 -32.51
CA THR A 134 -11.40 19.87 -32.05
C THR A 134 -11.16 20.51 -30.69
N GLU A 135 -11.65 21.73 -30.47
CA GLU A 135 -11.55 22.41 -29.17
C GLU A 135 -12.30 21.64 -28.06
N GLN A 136 -13.48 21.09 -28.36
CA GLN A 136 -14.20 20.27 -27.39
C GLN A 136 -13.53 18.95 -27.10
N TYR A 137 -12.92 18.28 -28.09
CA TYR A 137 -12.14 17.06 -27.86
C TYR A 137 -10.94 17.35 -26.97
N GLN A 138 -10.20 18.42 -27.27
CA GLN A 138 -9.01 18.81 -26.53
C GLN A 138 -9.35 19.16 -25.06
N LYS A 139 -10.43 19.92 -24.86
CA LYS A 139 -10.97 20.21 -23.53
C LYS A 139 -11.41 18.95 -22.79
N ALA A 140 -12.06 18.00 -23.48
CA ALA A 140 -12.46 16.73 -22.89
C ALA A 140 -11.24 15.88 -22.48
N THR A 141 -10.17 15.88 -23.28
CA THR A 141 -8.89 15.23 -22.94
C THR A 141 -8.29 15.87 -21.70
N GLU A 142 -8.20 17.19 -21.63
CA GLU A 142 -7.68 17.92 -20.46
C GLU A 142 -8.53 17.69 -19.21
N GLU A 143 -9.85 17.66 -19.33
CA GLU A 143 -10.76 17.38 -18.22
C GLU A 143 -10.63 15.93 -17.72
N VAL A 144 -10.44 14.97 -18.62
CA VAL A 144 -10.21 13.57 -18.26
C VAL A 144 -8.83 13.40 -17.63
N GLU A 145 -7.77 14.00 -18.19
CA GLU A 145 -6.43 13.99 -17.60
C GLU A 145 -6.40 14.66 -16.22
N ALA A 146 -7.13 15.78 -16.04
CA ALA A 146 -7.25 16.46 -14.75
C ALA A 146 -7.99 15.60 -13.70
N LYS A 147 -8.99 14.82 -14.13
CA LYS A 147 -9.71 13.87 -13.26
C LYS A 147 -8.90 12.59 -13.00
N PHE A 148 -8.09 12.16 -13.97
CA PHE A 148 -7.21 10.99 -13.90
C PHE A 148 -5.74 11.40 -13.66
N LYS A 149 -5.51 12.33 -12.72
CA LYS A 149 -4.15 12.51 -12.18
C LYS A 149 -3.67 11.16 -11.67
N ARG A 150 -2.55 10.69 -12.22
CA ARG A 150 -1.95 9.41 -11.86
C ARG A 150 -1.83 9.32 -10.35
N TYR A 151 -2.20 8.15 -9.83
CA TYR A 151 -2.10 7.78 -8.42
C TYR A 151 -0.73 8.18 -7.87
N ASP A 152 -0.68 9.32 -7.18
CA ASP A 152 0.55 9.89 -6.66
C ASP A 152 0.85 9.17 -5.35
N PHE A 153 1.46 8.00 -5.47
CA PHE A 153 1.82 7.19 -4.31
C PHE A 153 2.94 7.91 -3.56
N HIS A 154 2.57 8.64 -2.52
CA HIS A 154 3.50 9.26 -1.61
C HIS A 154 3.90 8.19 -0.57
N PRO A 155 5.12 7.62 -0.65
CA PRO A 155 5.57 6.64 0.33
C PRO A 155 5.62 7.30 1.71
N VAL A 156 4.73 6.84 2.60
CA VAL A 156 4.64 7.37 3.97
C VAL A 156 5.94 7.05 4.70
N CYS A 157 6.48 8.02 5.43
CA CYS A 157 7.74 7.94 6.18
C CYS A 157 9.02 7.81 5.32
N ALA A 158 8.99 8.11 4.02
CA ALA A 158 10.15 7.96 3.14
C ALA A 158 11.39 8.74 3.61
N ASP A 159 11.21 9.97 4.07
CA ASP A 159 12.33 10.79 4.57
C ASP A 159 12.93 10.21 5.84
N LEU A 160 12.11 9.73 6.78
CA LEU A 160 12.61 9.05 7.98
C LEU A 160 13.29 7.72 7.64
N GLN A 161 12.78 6.98 6.65
CA GLN A 161 13.39 5.75 6.18
C GLN A 161 14.78 6.01 5.58
N ALA A 162 14.94 7.09 4.81
CA ALA A 162 16.24 7.49 4.28
C ALA A 162 17.21 7.86 5.42
N GLN A 163 16.76 8.65 6.39
CA GLN A 163 17.58 9.10 7.51
C GLN A 163 18.03 7.95 8.42
N ILE A 164 17.15 7.00 8.75
CA ILE A 164 17.53 5.86 9.61
C ILE A 164 18.53 4.93 8.92
N LEU A 165 18.35 4.69 7.62
CA LEU A 165 19.31 3.92 6.82
C LEU A 165 20.66 4.63 6.70
N GLN A 166 20.65 5.95 6.56
CA GLN A 166 21.86 6.78 6.59
C GLN A 166 22.59 6.65 7.94
N CYS A 167 21.85 6.75 9.05
CA CYS A 167 22.41 6.65 10.40
C CYS A 167 23.09 5.29 10.64
N TYR A 168 22.43 4.18 10.29
CA TYR A 168 23.03 2.86 10.47
C TYR A 168 24.27 2.63 9.60
N ARG A 169 24.35 3.24 8.42
CA ARG A 169 25.55 3.21 7.58
C ARG A 169 26.72 3.98 8.20
N GLN A 170 26.44 5.08 8.89
CA GLN A 170 27.46 5.90 9.54
C GLN A 170 27.89 5.33 10.91
N HIS A 171 27.00 4.59 11.59
CA HIS A 171 27.22 4.06 12.93
C HIS A 171 27.14 2.52 12.97
N THR A 172 27.87 1.84 12.08
CA THR A 172 27.85 0.37 11.92
C THR A 172 28.15 -0.40 13.20
N HIS A 173 29.07 0.09 14.02
CA HIS A 173 29.45 -0.54 15.30
C HIS A 173 28.72 0.05 16.53
N GLN A 174 27.91 1.09 16.33
CA GLN A 174 27.24 1.83 17.40
C GLN A 174 25.77 2.08 17.04
N THR A 175 25.07 1.04 16.61
CA THR A 175 23.70 1.09 16.09
C THR A 175 22.69 1.65 17.10
N LEU A 176 22.98 1.56 18.40
CA LEU A 176 22.16 2.14 19.47
C LEU A 176 22.11 3.67 19.45
N SER A 177 23.08 4.36 18.82
CA SER A 177 23.05 5.81 18.62
C SER A 177 21.88 6.25 17.72
N CYS A 178 21.43 5.39 16.82
CA CYS A 178 20.29 5.63 15.93
C CYS A 178 18.93 5.30 16.57
N SER A 179 18.89 4.93 17.86
CA SER A 179 17.67 4.47 18.54
C SER A 179 16.54 5.50 18.57
N ALA A 180 16.86 6.78 18.78
CA ALA A 180 15.87 7.85 18.75
C ALA A 180 15.22 7.99 17.35
N LEU A 181 16.03 7.90 16.29
CA LEU A 181 15.55 7.96 14.91
C LEU A 181 14.74 6.72 14.52
N ALA A 182 15.14 5.55 15.03
CA ALA A 182 14.38 4.31 14.90
C ALA A 182 13.00 4.39 15.55
N ALA A 183 12.92 4.97 16.75
CA ALA A 183 11.65 5.17 17.44
C ALA A 183 10.71 6.11 16.67
N GLN A 184 11.24 7.19 16.10
CA GLN A 184 10.46 8.11 15.27
C GLN A 184 9.95 7.44 13.98
N TYR A 185 10.79 6.66 13.31
CA TYR A 185 10.39 5.91 12.11
C TYR A 185 9.27 4.92 12.45
N MET A 186 9.41 4.17 13.54
CA MET A 186 8.38 3.24 14.01
C MET A 186 7.07 3.95 14.37
N HIS A 187 7.13 5.14 14.98
CA HIS A 187 5.94 5.93 15.29
C HIS A 187 5.19 6.34 14.01
N CYS A 188 5.92 6.86 13.02
CA CYS A 188 5.36 7.23 11.72
C CYS A 188 4.70 6.03 11.02
N VAL A 189 5.37 4.87 10.99
CA VAL A 189 4.83 3.65 10.37
C VAL A 189 3.56 3.18 11.07
N ASN A 190 3.53 3.21 12.40
CA ASN A 190 2.36 2.77 13.17
C ASN A 190 1.17 3.72 13.00
N GLN A 191 1.42 5.02 12.96
CA GLN A 191 0.38 6.02 12.73
C GLN A 191 -0.19 5.92 11.31
N ALA A 192 0.67 5.68 10.31
CA ALA A 192 0.24 5.45 8.93
C ALA A 192 -0.65 4.21 8.81
N LYS A 193 -0.27 3.12 9.49
CA LYS A 193 -1.07 1.87 9.55
C LYS A 193 -2.45 2.10 10.18
N GLN A 194 -2.53 2.87 11.27
CA GLN A 194 -3.81 3.19 11.92
C GLN A 194 -4.71 4.05 11.01
N GLY A 195 -4.16 5.09 10.38
CA GLY A 195 -4.92 5.96 9.49
C GLY A 195 -5.47 5.28 8.22
N THR A 196 -4.85 4.19 7.76
CA THR A 196 -5.38 3.37 6.65
C THR A 196 -6.51 2.43 7.07
N LEU A 197 -6.57 2.02 8.33
CA LEU A 197 -7.64 1.13 8.84
C LEU A 197 -8.94 1.89 9.12
N GLU A 198 -8.87 3.19 9.42
CA GLU A 198 -10.05 4.03 9.73
C GLU A 198 -10.77 4.60 8.50
N LYS A 199 -10.11 4.64 7.33
CA LYS A 199 -10.65 5.24 6.08
C LYS A 199 -11.25 4.22 5.11
N GLY A 200 -11.31 2.94 5.50
CA GLY A 200 -11.87 1.85 4.69
C GLY A 200 -13.27 1.41 5.13
N GLY A 201 -14.19 2.36 5.33
CA GLY A 201 -15.61 2.12 5.67
C GLY A 201 -16.53 2.79 4.67
#